data_AF-A0A9X1S8Y1-F1
#
_entry.id   AF-A0A9X1S8Y1-F1
#
_cell.length_a   1.000
_cell.length_b   1.000
_cell.length_c   1.000
_cell.angle_alpha   90.00
_cell.angle_beta   90.00
_cell.angle_gamma   90.00
#
_symmetry.space_group_name_H-M   'P 1'
#
loop_
_entity.id
_entity.type
_entity.pdbx_description
1 polymer ?
#
loop_
_entity_poly.entity_id
_entity_poly.type
_entity_poly.pdbx_seq_one_letter_code
_entity_poly.pdbx_strand_id
1 'polypeptide(L)'
;MTYDILAFDPNSVTDEDFPAWWNKQSEWSEDHSYDDAAVTTPSLREFYGDLIQTFPPMNGPGSPTDEEFDADPELEVRVTDYSIGTTVVYGAFAWSQESAARPLFTSLAAKHGVAVALVSDGDAILRPPAERSGS
;
A
#
# COMPACT_ATOMS: atom_id res chain seq x y z
N MET A 1 -16.48 3.56 -5.95
CA MET A 1 -15.30 4.43 -6.12
C MET A 1 -14.32 4.04 -5.03
N THR A 2 -13.05 3.89 -5.38
CA THR A 2 -11.98 3.54 -4.46
C THR A 2 -11.22 4.78 -4.05
N TYR A 3 -10.61 4.74 -2.87
CA TYR A 3 -9.61 5.70 -2.43
C TYR A 3 -8.25 5.00 -2.54
N ASP A 4 -7.43 5.48 -3.46
CA ASP A 4 -6.23 4.82 -3.94
C ASP A 4 -4.99 5.44 -3.28
N ILE A 5 -4.17 4.59 -2.67
CA ILE A 5 -2.91 4.99 -2.02
C ILE A 5 -1.80 4.04 -2.46
N LEU A 6 -0.63 4.60 -2.76
CA LEU A 6 0.57 3.85 -3.14
C LEU A 6 1.65 4.02 -2.07
N ALA A 7 2.24 2.92 -1.61
CA ALA A 7 3.54 2.91 -0.92
C ALA A 7 4.62 2.45 -1.91
N PHE A 8 5.80 3.04 -1.83
CA PHE A 8 6.93 2.67 -2.69
C PHE A 8 8.28 2.83 -2.00
N ASP A 9 9.30 2.13 -2.50
CA ASP A 9 10.68 2.30 -2.02
C ASP A 9 11.14 3.74 -2.32
N PRO A 10 11.56 4.51 -1.30
CA PRO A 10 11.87 5.93 -1.45
C PRO A 10 13.04 6.20 -2.41
N ASN A 11 13.87 5.21 -2.71
CA ASN A 11 15.00 5.34 -3.65
C ASN A 11 14.63 5.00 -5.10
N SER A 12 13.41 4.52 -5.37
CA SER A 12 13.00 4.08 -6.71
C SER A 12 12.81 5.23 -7.69
N VAL A 13 12.36 6.39 -7.21
CA VAL A 13 12.02 7.54 -8.07
C VAL A 13 12.09 8.86 -7.29
N THR A 14 12.42 9.95 -7.97
CA THR A 14 12.32 11.32 -7.44
C THR A 14 10.87 11.83 -7.50
N ASP A 15 10.55 12.94 -6.82
CA ASP A 15 9.20 13.53 -6.91
C ASP A 15 8.89 14.06 -8.32
N GLU A 16 9.91 14.57 -9.02
CA GLU A 16 9.78 15.10 -10.39
C GLU A 16 9.48 14.00 -11.41
N ASP A 17 10.13 12.84 -11.27
CA ASP A 17 9.99 11.72 -12.20
C ASP A 17 8.79 10.81 -11.86
N PHE A 18 8.15 11.01 -10.70
CA PHE A 18 7.09 10.15 -10.19
C PHE A 18 5.93 9.96 -11.19
N PRO A 19 5.36 10.98 -11.85
CA PRO A 19 4.21 10.77 -12.74
C PRO A 19 4.52 9.84 -13.91
N ALA A 20 5.71 9.96 -14.50
CA ALA A 20 6.14 9.12 -15.62
C ALA A 20 6.47 7.69 -15.16
N TRP A 21 7.06 7.55 -13.97
CA TRP A 21 7.34 6.26 -13.36
C TRP A 21 6.04 5.54 -12.96
N TRP A 22 5.11 6.22 -12.31
CA TRP A 22 3.83 5.66 -11.87
C TRP A 22 3.00 5.16 -13.05
N ASN A 23 2.96 5.94 -14.14
CA ASN A 23 2.26 5.53 -15.37
C ASN A 23 2.72 4.15 -15.85
N LYS A 24 4.02 3.88 -15.81
CA LYS A 24 4.60 2.56 -16.16
C LYS A 24 4.34 1.49 -15.11
N GLN A 25 4.50 1.82 -13.82
CA GLN A 25 4.26 0.86 -12.74
C GLN A 25 2.80 0.37 -12.74
N SER A 26 1.85 1.27 -13.02
CA SER A 26 0.43 0.96 -13.10
C SER A 26 0.01 0.12 -14.33
N GLU A 27 0.95 -0.19 -15.23
CA GLU A 27 0.73 -1.17 -16.32
C GLU A 27 0.81 -2.61 -15.81
N TRP A 28 1.27 -2.84 -14.57
CA TRP A 28 1.33 -4.15 -13.91
C TRP A 28 1.89 -5.27 -14.80
N SER A 29 3.03 -4.99 -15.43
CA SER A 29 3.65 -5.84 -16.46
C SER A 29 4.77 -6.75 -15.94
N GLU A 30 4.93 -6.89 -14.62
CA GLU A 30 5.92 -7.78 -14.01
C GLU A 30 5.48 -9.25 -14.09
N ASP A 31 6.45 -10.16 -14.21
CA ASP A 31 6.20 -11.61 -14.35
C ASP A 31 6.10 -12.30 -12.98
N HIS A 32 5.14 -11.86 -12.16
CA HIS A 32 4.82 -12.47 -10.86
C HIS A 32 3.35 -12.23 -10.45
N SER A 33 2.91 -12.91 -9.39
CA SER A 33 1.61 -12.59 -8.76
C SER A 33 1.70 -11.25 -8.03
N TYR A 34 0.68 -10.42 -8.19
CA TYR A 34 0.54 -9.14 -7.49
C TYR A 34 -0.07 -9.27 -6.08
N ASP A 35 -0.44 -10.49 -5.68
CA ASP A 35 -0.93 -10.82 -4.33
C ASP A 35 0.19 -11.30 -3.39
N ASP A 36 1.43 -11.41 -3.89
CA ASP A 36 2.55 -11.98 -3.13
C ASP A 36 3.49 -10.91 -2.57
N ALA A 37 3.37 -10.61 -1.28
CA ALA A 37 4.26 -9.68 -0.58
C ALA A 37 5.73 -10.16 -0.51
N ALA A 38 6.05 -11.40 -0.88
CA ALA A 38 7.44 -11.85 -0.98
C ALA A 38 8.21 -11.19 -2.13
N VAL A 39 7.51 -10.67 -3.16
CA VAL A 39 8.17 -10.07 -4.34
C VAL A 39 8.72 -8.67 -4.07
N THR A 40 8.23 -7.98 -3.04
CA THR A 40 8.59 -6.60 -2.73
C THR A 40 9.77 -6.48 -1.76
N THR A 41 10.22 -5.25 -1.49
CA THR A 41 11.34 -4.96 -0.59
C THR A 41 11.03 -5.32 0.87
N PRO A 42 12.05 -5.57 1.73
CA PRO A 42 11.82 -5.90 3.14
C PRO A 42 10.96 -4.87 3.88
N SER A 43 11.23 -3.57 3.71
CA SER A 43 10.47 -2.49 4.33
C SER A 43 9.02 -2.44 3.85
N LEU A 44 8.77 -2.64 2.55
CA LEU A 44 7.40 -2.69 2.00
C LEU A 44 6.65 -3.93 2.47
N ARG A 45 7.34 -5.05 2.65
CA ARG A 45 6.75 -6.29 3.18
C ARG A 45 6.34 -6.13 4.64
N GLU A 46 7.18 -5.53 5.48
CA GLU A 46 6.84 -5.25 6.88
C GLU A 46 5.71 -4.22 6.99
N PHE A 47 5.74 -3.18 6.15
CA PHE A 47 4.64 -2.22 5.99
C PHE A 47 3.31 -2.90 5.65
N TYR A 48 3.31 -3.76 4.63
CA TYR A 48 2.11 -4.48 4.19
C TYR A 48 1.59 -5.42 5.29
N GLY A 49 2.48 -6.15 5.96
CA GLY A 49 2.13 -7.06 7.05
C GLY A 49 1.39 -6.36 8.21
N ASP A 50 1.81 -5.15 8.57
CA ASP A 50 1.11 -4.35 9.58
C ASP A 50 -0.22 -3.77 9.06
N LEU A 51 -0.26 -3.35 7.79
CA LEU A 51 -1.44 -2.74 7.17
C LEU A 51 -2.62 -3.72 7.12
N ILE A 52 -2.35 -4.97 6.73
CA ILE A 52 -3.40 -5.99 6.56
C ILE A 52 -4.02 -6.46 7.87
N GLN A 53 -3.44 -6.12 9.02
CA GLN A 53 -4.08 -6.36 10.33
C GLN A 53 -5.35 -5.52 10.52
N THR A 54 -5.47 -4.39 9.80
CA THR A 54 -6.65 -3.51 9.86
C THR A 54 -7.47 -3.58 8.57
N PHE A 55 -6.79 -3.63 7.41
CA PHE A 55 -7.40 -3.68 6.09
C PHE A 55 -6.94 -4.97 5.37
N PRO A 56 -7.61 -6.11 5.62
CA PRO A 56 -7.18 -7.38 5.04
C PRO A 56 -7.30 -7.33 3.51
N PRO A 57 -6.45 -8.08 2.78
CA PRO A 57 -6.52 -8.12 1.34
C PRO A 57 -7.77 -8.86 0.86
N MET A 58 -8.30 -8.45 -0.29
CA MET A 58 -9.41 -9.14 -0.95
C MET A 58 -8.98 -10.49 -1.52
N ASN A 59 -7.74 -10.57 -1.99
CA ASN A 59 -7.19 -11.71 -2.69
C ASN A 59 -5.89 -12.19 -2.03
N GLY A 60 -5.49 -13.42 -2.35
CA GLY A 60 -4.21 -13.98 -1.90
C GLY A 60 -4.21 -14.54 -0.48
N PRO A 61 -3.02 -14.86 0.06
CA PRO A 61 -2.86 -15.67 1.27
C PRO A 61 -3.30 -14.98 2.58
N GLY A 62 -3.56 -13.67 2.55
CA GLY A 62 -4.05 -12.91 3.70
C GLY A 62 -5.56 -12.64 3.69
N SER A 63 -6.29 -13.13 2.66
CA SER A 63 -7.72 -12.84 2.52
C SER A 63 -8.54 -13.59 3.59
N PRO A 64 -9.55 -12.95 4.22
CA PRO A 64 -10.35 -13.58 5.25
C PRO A 64 -11.14 -14.79 4.71
N THR A 65 -11.32 -15.82 5.52
CA THR A 65 -12.20 -16.95 5.16
C THR A 65 -13.68 -16.58 5.29
N ASP A 66 -14.55 -17.37 4.66
CA ASP A 66 -16.02 -17.23 4.83
C ASP A 66 -16.43 -17.24 6.32
N GLU A 67 -15.75 -18.04 7.15
CA GLU A 67 -16.03 -18.11 8.58
C GLU A 67 -15.61 -16.82 9.32
N GLU A 68 -14.54 -16.18 8.88
CA GLU A 68 -14.11 -14.88 9.41
C GLU A 68 -15.10 -13.77 9.01
N PHE A 69 -15.60 -13.78 7.77
CA PHE A 69 -16.67 -12.87 7.33
C PHE A 69 -17.97 -13.07 8.12
N ASP A 70 -18.37 -14.33 8.37
CA ASP A 70 -19.56 -14.64 9.18
C ASP A 70 -19.40 -14.16 10.64
N ALA A 71 -18.17 -14.21 11.18
CA ALA A 71 -17.87 -13.79 12.53
C ALA A 71 -17.76 -12.26 12.67
N ASP A 72 -17.28 -11.56 11.64
CA ASP A 72 -17.12 -10.11 11.61
C ASP A 72 -17.62 -9.52 10.27
N PRO A 73 -18.93 -9.19 10.18
CA PRO A 73 -19.52 -8.58 8.99
C PRO A 73 -18.90 -7.22 8.61
N GLU A 74 -18.18 -6.55 9.53
CA GLU A 74 -17.47 -5.30 9.22
C GLU A 74 -16.17 -5.55 8.43
N LEU A 75 -15.75 -6.80 8.24
CA LEU A 75 -14.63 -7.12 7.34
C LEU A 75 -14.97 -6.79 5.89
N GLU A 76 -16.20 -7.00 5.44
CA GLU A 76 -16.59 -6.76 4.04
C GLU A 76 -16.28 -5.34 3.57
N VAL A 77 -16.40 -4.34 4.46
CA VAL A 77 -16.11 -2.94 4.12
C VAL A 77 -14.63 -2.57 4.27
N ARG A 78 -13.85 -3.37 5.00
CA ARG A 78 -12.41 -3.15 5.23
C ARG A 78 -11.51 -3.92 4.27
N VAL A 79 -12.05 -4.97 3.65
CA VAL A 79 -11.34 -5.71 2.61
C VAL A 79 -10.91 -4.76 1.50
N THR A 80 -9.62 -4.82 1.18
CA THR A 80 -8.98 -3.89 0.26
C THR A 80 -8.33 -4.66 -0.88
N ASP A 81 -8.50 -4.16 -2.11
CA ASP A 81 -7.81 -4.74 -3.26
C ASP A 81 -6.39 -4.20 -3.31
N TYR A 82 -5.40 -5.10 -3.40
CA TYR A 82 -3.99 -4.76 -3.36
C TYR A 82 -3.30 -5.17 -4.65
N SER A 83 -2.25 -4.42 -5.02
CA SER A 83 -1.33 -4.84 -6.07
C SER A 83 0.11 -4.57 -5.60
N ILE A 84 0.90 -5.64 -5.50
CA ILE A 84 2.24 -5.62 -4.92
C ILE A 84 3.26 -5.87 -6.03
N GLY A 85 4.01 -4.83 -6.37
CA GLY A 85 5.15 -4.91 -7.30
C GLY A 85 6.47 -5.04 -6.56
N THR A 86 7.56 -5.20 -7.31
CA THR A 86 8.90 -5.37 -6.72
C THR A 86 9.36 -4.18 -5.86
N THR A 87 8.85 -2.97 -6.13
CA THR A 87 9.16 -1.75 -5.38
C THR A 87 7.94 -0.96 -4.93
N VAL A 88 6.73 -1.53 -5.05
CA VAL A 88 5.47 -0.85 -4.72
C VAL A 88 4.46 -1.73 -4.00
N VAL A 89 3.61 -1.12 -3.17
CA VAL A 89 2.39 -1.70 -2.62
C VAL A 89 1.26 -0.70 -2.86
N TYR A 90 0.35 -1.02 -3.75
CA TYR A 90 -0.84 -0.23 -4.06
C TYR A 90 -2.05 -0.80 -3.32
N GLY A 91 -2.88 0.06 -2.75
CA GLY A 91 -4.15 -0.31 -2.12
C GLY A 91 -5.31 0.54 -2.63
N ALA A 92 -6.37 -0.13 -3.09
CA ALA A 92 -7.62 0.47 -3.54
C ALA A 92 -8.70 0.27 -2.46
N PHE A 93 -8.74 1.19 -1.50
CA PHE A 93 -9.64 1.13 -0.35
C PHE A 93 -11.06 1.52 -0.75
N ALA A 94 -12.08 1.04 -0.04
CA ALA A 94 -13.41 1.61 -0.16
C ALA A 94 -13.37 3.10 0.22
N TRP A 95 -14.03 3.99 -0.55
CA TRP A 95 -14.02 5.43 -0.27
C TRP A 95 -14.55 5.77 1.14
N SER A 96 -15.50 4.98 1.64
CA SER A 96 -16.02 5.11 3.01
C SER A 96 -14.96 4.89 4.10
N GLN A 97 -13.85 4.24 3.76
CA GLN A 97 -12.74 3.94 4.66
C GLN A 97 -11.60 4.96 4.57
N GLU A 98 -11.63 5.95 3.67
CA GLU A 98 -10.55 6.94 3.47
C GLU A 98 -10.04 7.52 4.80
N SER A 99 -10.96 7.95 5.67
CA SER A 99 -10.63 8.64 6.91
C SER A 99 -9.95 7.74 7.94
N ALA A 100 -10.02 6.42 7.77
CA ALA A 100 -9.29 5.43 8.58
C ALA A 100 -8.03 4.92 7.85
N ALA A 101 -8.15 4.63 6.55
CA ALA A 101 -7.09 4.06 5.73
C ALA A 101 -5.91 5.03 5.58
N ARG A 102 -6.16 6.28 5.18
CA ARG A 102 -5.12 7.29 4.93
C ARG A 102 -4.20 7.55 6.14
N PRO A 103 -4.71 7.85 7.36
CA PRO A 103 -3.83 8.09 8.50
C PRO A 103 -3.06 6.82 8.92
N LEU A 104 -3.69 5.64 8.84
CA LEU A 104 -2.99 4.39 9.16
C LEU A 104 -1.86 4.12 8.14
N PHE A 105 -2.17 4.21 6.84
CA PHE A 105 -1.23 3.98 5.75
C PHE A 105 -0.01 4.91 5.86
N THR A 106 -0.24 6.21 6.03
CA THR A 106 0.85 7.18 6.16
C THR A 106 1.66 7.00 7.45
N SER A 107 1.03 6.64 8.56
CA SER A 107 1.73 6.34 9.81
C SER A 107 2.60 5.09 9.71
N LEU A 108 2.10 4.01 9.10
CA LEU A 108 2.87 2.79 8.89
C LEU A 108 4.00 3.01 7.90
N ALA A 109 3.76 3.80 6.85
CA ALA A 109 4.81 4.15 5.90
C ALA A 109 5.97 4.88 6.56
N ALA A 110 5.66 5.87 7.41
CA ALA A 110 6.67 6.56 8.20
C ALA A 110 7.41 5.63 9.18
N LYS A 111 6.69 4.68 9.82
CA LYS A 111 7.28 3.66 10.70
C LYS A 111 8.30 2.78 9.98
N HIS A 112 7.99 2.37 8.75
CA HIS A 112 8.79 1.41 7.97
C HIS A 112 9.74 2.07 6.97
N GLY A 113 9.79 3.40 6.92
CA GLY A 113 10.72 4.13 6.07
C GLY A 113 10.38 4.07 4.58
N VAL A 114 9.11 3.88 4.21
CA VAL A 114 8.66 3.85 2.81
C VAL A 114 8.00 5.18 2.43
N ALA A 115 8.03 5.53 1.14
CA ALA A 115 7.36 6.72 0.62
C ALA A 115 5.90 6.42 0.27
N VAL A 116 5.04 7.44 0.31
CA VAL A 116 3.61 7.34 -0.02
C VAL A 116 3.28 8.29 -1.15
N ALA A 117 2.41 7.89 -2.08
CA ALA A 117 1.70 8.79 -2.98
C ALA A 117 0.18 8.66 -2.76
N LEU A 118 -0.48 9.78 -2.51
CA LEU A 118 -1.93 9.87 -2.35
C LEU A 118 -2.59 9.99 -3.74
N VAL A 119 -2.74 8.87 -4.45
CA VAL A 119 -3.18 8.83 -5.87
C VAL A 119 -4.55 9.49 -6.05
N SER A 120 -5.50 9.24 -5.14
CA SER A 120 -6.80 9.90 -5.17
C SER A 120 -6.78 11.39 -4.80
N ASP A 121 -5.71 11.91 -4.20
CA ASP A 121 -5.54 13.31 -3.80
C ASP A 121 -4.57 14.08 -4.71
N GLY A 122 -4.49 13.71 -5.99
CA GLY A 122 -3.64 14.39 -6.97
C GLY A 122 -2.15 14.07 -6.83
N ASP A 123 -1.84 12.82 -6.46
CA ASP A 123 -0.49 12.25 -6.42
C ASP A 123 0.47 12.97 -5.45
N ALA A 124 -0.04 13.53 -4.35
CA ALA A 124 0.80 14.15 -3.33
C ALA A 124 1.76 13.11 -2.71
N ILE A 125 3.06 13.38 -2.77
CA ILE A 125 4.11 12.47 -2.29
C ILE A 125 4.53 12.83 -0.86
N LEU A 126 4.56 11.83 0.02
CA LEU A 126 5.06 11.91 1.38
C LEU A 126 6.30 11.02 1.49
N ARG A 127 7.48 11.64 1.66
CA ARG A 127 8.74 10.91 1.88
C ARG A 127 8.92 10.60 3.37
N PRO A 128 9.56 9.46 3.71
CA PRO A 128 9.93 9.19 5.10
C PRO A 128 10.87 10.29 5.61
N PRO A 129 10.89 10.56 6.92
CA PRO A 129 11.84 11.52 7.49
C PRO A 129 13.25 11.07 7.15
N ALA A 130 14.08 11.98 6.62
CA ALA A 130 15.49 11.70 6.39
C ALA A 130 16.08 11.14 7.69
N GLU A 131 16.68 9.95 7.63
CA GLU A 131 17.39 9.40 8.78
C GLU A 131 18.35 10.49 9.27
N ARG A 132 18.13 10.96 10.50
CA ARG A 132 19.12 11.79 11.18
C ARG A 132 20.35 10.91 11.30
N SER A 133 21.26 11.03 10.33
CA SER A 133 22.59 10.46 10.40
C SER A 133 23.22 11.04 11.66
N GLY A 134 23.15 10.28 12.76
CA GLY A 134 23.79 10.63 14.01
C GLY A 134 25.28 10.77 13.73
N SER A 135 25.76 12.02 13.83
CA SER A 135 27.17 12.39 13.77
C SER A 135 27.93 11.90 15.00
#